data_AF-A0A293MBN3-F1
#
_entry.id   AF-A0A293MBN3-F1
#
_cell.length_a   1.000
_cell.length_b   1.000
_cell.length_c   1.000
_cell.angle_alpha   90.00
_cell.angle_beta   90.00
_cell.angle_gamma   90.00
#
_symmetry.space_group_name_H-M   'P 1'
#
loop_
_entity.id
_entity.type
_entity.pdbx_description
1 polymer ?
#
loop_
_entity_poly.entity_id
_entity_poly.type
_entity_poly.pdbx_seq_one_letter_code
_entity_poly.pdbx_strand_id
1 'polypeptide(L)'
;MEEMSKHYRFAWGSNWSYVPKDVPLQYGTAVFIYTLYSPNICKVFNSECRNACEKSKPFTGWKNFPFKCYWWLLLEGLLSLPQEPTPTCTLYRGVHDLSVGEILAKTEIIFGQFASATESSNIAGKFGQYDGICLQLNDVPCSVFRKLDRYANQMGHFEALLVPFCVFEVLGEVELEGYGYYHRTTVALQYKNCLLEEWRSKIDSMDSLRESTHVFEPSPDPSFRPAPTLLFWS
;
A
#
# COMPACT_ATOMS: atom_id res chain seq x y z
N MET A 1 0.78 -13.53 -16.47
CA MET A 1 2.26 -13.89 -16.48
C MET A 1 2.94 -13.31 -17.72
N GLU A 2 2.14 -12.83 -18.80
CA GLU A 2 2.63 -12.17 -20.02
C GLU A 2 2.88 -10.67 -19.78
N GLU A 3 2.22 -10.08 -18.76
CA GLU A 3 2.38 -8.65 -18.40
C GLU A 3 3.73 -8.39 -17.72
N MET A 4 4.05 -9.21 -16.69
CA MET A 4 5.32 -9.01 -15.93
C MET A 4 6.52 -9.49 -16.75
N SER A 5 6.26 -10.46 -17.62
CA SER A 5 7.35 -10.94 -18.50
C SER A 5 7.66 -9.93 -19.61
N LYS A 6 6.67 -9.06 -19.97
CA LYS A 6 6.91 -8.02 -21.02
C LYS A 6 7.64 -6.82 -20.42
N HIS A 7 7.37 -6.53 -19.10
CA HIS A 7 7.91 -5.27 -18.55
C HIS A 7 9.08 -5.56 -17.61
N TYR A 8 9.21 -6.94 -17.27
CA TYR A 8 10.27 -7.20 -16.27
C TYR A 8 10.68 -8.68 -16.33
N ARG A 9 10.88 -9.11 -17.52
CA ARG A 9 11.12 -10.55 -17.78
C ARG A 9 12.33 -11.05 -16.97
N PHE A 10 13.27 -10.15 -16.78
CA PHE A 10 14.51 -10.61 -16.11
C PHE A 10 14.33 -10.61 -14.59
N ALA A 11 13.52 -9.73 -14.11
CA ALA A 11 13.28 -9.66 -12.65
C ALA A 11 12.29 -10.76 -12.21
N TRP A 12 11.43 -11.18 -13.12
CA TRP A 12 10.38 -12.14 -12.74
C TRP A 12 10.91 -13.57 -12.85
N GLY A 13 11.74 -13.98 -13.76
CA GLY A 13 12.24 -15.36 -14.00
C GLY A 13 13.57 -15.62 -13.28
N SER A 14 14.35 -14.65 -12.93
CA SER A 14 15.73 -14.86 -12.42
C SER A 14 15.75 -14.82 -10.89
N ASN A 15 14.55 -14.53 -10.33
CA ASN A 15 14.69 -14.32 -8.86
C ASN A 15 13.83 -15.33 -8.10
N TRP A 16 13.40 -16.34 -8.81
CA TRP A 16 12.53 -17.39 -8.21
C TRP A 16 13.32 -18.18 -7.16
N SER A 17 14.68 -18.23 -7.31
CA SER A 17 15.47 -19.07 -6.38
C SER A 17 15.70 -18.36 -5.05
N TYR A 18 15.25 -17.09 -4.92
CA TYR A 18 15.57 -16.34 -3.68
C TYR A 18 14.34 -16.22 -2.79
N VAL A 19 13.23 -16.90 -3.22
CA VAL A 19 11.97 -16.74 -2.46
C VAL A 19 11.82 -17.96 -1.54
N PRO A 20 11.58 -17.64 -0.28
CA PRO A 20 11.36 -18.78 0.62
C PRO A 20 10.24 -19.70 0.12
N LYS A 21 10.33 -21.01 0.52
CA LYS A 21 9.42 -22.03 -0.06
C LYS A 21 8.10 -22.09 0.74
N ASP A 22 8.07 -21.21 1.77
CA ASP A 22 6.85 -21.29 2.62
C ASP A 22 5.72 -20.41 2.05
N VAL A 23 5.93 -19.78 0.88
CA VAL A 23 4.87 -19.03 0.18
C VAL A 23 4.92 -19.43 -1.30
N PRO A 24 3.73 -19.44 -1.87
CA PRO A 24 3.73 -19.77 -3.30
C PRO A 24 4.70 -18.87 -4.09
N LEU A 25 5.31 -19.53 -5.00
CA LEU A 25 6.44 -18.91 -5.71
C LEU A 25 6.01 -17.58 -6.36
N GLN A 26 4.88 -17.52 -6.94
CA GLN A 26 4.47 -16.27 -7.63
C GLN A 26 4.22 -15.13 -6.62
N TYR A 27 3.71 -15.49 -5.46
CA TYR A 27 3.49 -14.45 -4.42
C TYR A 27 4.82 -13.93 -3.87
N GLY A 28 5.62 -14.90 -3.58
CA GLY A 28 6.93 -14.47 -3.05
C GLY A 28 7.71 -13.64 -4.06
N THR A 29 7.62 -14.08 -5.29
CA THR A 29 8.38 -13.34 -6.32
C THR A 29 7.82 -11.91 -6.46
N ALA A 30 6.53 -11.79 -6.43
CA ALA A 30 5.93 -10.44 -6.53
C ALA A 30 6.42 -9.54 -5.40
N VAL A 31 6.48 -10.11 -4.18
CA VAL A 31 6.96 -9.29 -3.03
C VAL A 31 8.44 -8.97 -3.22
N PHE A 32 9.16 -9.95 -3.63
CA PHE A 32 10.62 -9.77 -3.76
C PHE A 32 10.93 -8.70 -4.81
N ILE A 33 10.31 -8.73 -5.92
CA ILE A 33 10.67 -7.79 -7.02
C ILE A 33 10.27 -6.37 -6.61
N TYR A 34 9.19 -6.27 -5.75
CA TYR A 34 8.80 -4.92 -5.29
C TYR A 34 9.93 -4.25 -4.52
N THR A 35 10.84 -5.04 -4.00
CA THR A 35 11.84 -4.45 -3.09
C THR A 35 13.18 -4.34 -3.81
N LEU A 36 13.20 -4.48 -5.11
CA LEU A 36 14.47 -4.46 -5.86
C LEU A 36 14.97 -3.01 -5.99
N TYR A 37 16.22 -2.94 -5.84
CA TYR A 37 16.78 -1.58 -6.07
C TYR A 37 16.90 -1.31 -7.57
N SER A 38 17.24 -2.42 -8.34
CA SER A 38 17.33 -2.28 -9.80
C SER A 38 16.98 -3.63 -10.46
N PRO A 39 16.09 -3.52 -11.46
CA PRO A 39 15.28 -2.34 -11.80
C PRO A 39 14.28 -2.00 -10.68
N ASN A 40 14.15 -0.58 -10.49
CA ASN A 40 13.28 -0.13 -9.38
C ASN A 40 11.80 -0.21 -9.80
N ILE A 41 11.25 -1.34 -9.66
CA ILE A 41 9.88 -1.64 -10.14
C ILE A 41 8.87 -0.91 -9.23
N CYS A 42 9.24 -0.88 -8.01
CA CYS A 42 8.28 -0.27 -7.07
C CYS A 42 8.03 1.21 -7.41
N LYS A 43 9.02 1.86 -7.83
CA LYS A 43 8.82 3.30 -8.15
C LYS A 43 7.82 3.47 -9.31
N VAL A 44 8.01 2.73 -10.40
CA VAL A 44 7.10 2.86 -11.57
C VAL A 44 5.70 2.34 -11.20
N PHE A 45 5.68 1.23 -10.59
CA PHE A 45 4.40 0.62 -10.18
C PHE A 45 3.60 1.57 -9.29
N ASN A 46 4.29 2.15 -8.21
CA ASN A 46 3.53 3.01 -7.27
C ASN A 46 3.12 4.31 -7.96
N SER A 47 3.90 4.75 -8.93
CA SER A 47 3.46 5.93 -9.70
C SER A 47 2.18 5.65 -10.47
N GLU A 48 2.13 4.50 -11.06
CA GLU A 48 0.89 4.16 -11.82
C GLU A 48 -0.30 3.97 -10.88
N CYS A 49 -0.01 3.44 -9.65
CA CYS A 49 -1.13 3.33 -8.69
C CYS A 49 -1.66 4.72 -8.33
N ARG A 50 -0.73 5.64 -8.13
CA ARG A 50 -1.18 7.00 -7.76
C ARG A 50 -1.97 7.63 -8.91
N ASN A 51 -1.46 7.43 -10.08
CA ASN A 51 -2.19 7.96 -11.25
C ASN A 51 -3.59 7.36 -11.38
N ALA A 52 -3.62 6.08 -11.10
CA ALA A 52 -4.93 5.41 -11.22
C ALA A 52 -5.91 5.92 -10.15
N CYS A 53 -5.36 6.47 -9.05
CA CYS A 53 -6.23 6.91 -7.95
C CYS A 53 -6.54 8.41 -8.06
N GLU A 54 -6.08 9.00 -9.10
CA GLU A 54 -6.29 10.44 -9.23
C GLU A 54 -7.80 10.76 -9.41
N LYS A 55 -8.22 11.82 -8.81
CA LYS A 55 -9.66 12.15 -8.74
C LYS A 55 -10.17 12.53 -10.13
N SER A 56 -9.25 13.13 -10.86
CA SER A 56 -9.67 13.59 -12.20
C SER A 56 -9.94 12.41 -13.14
N LYS A 57 -9.65 11.20 -12.70
CA LYS A 57 -9.92 10.04 -13.58
C LYS A 57 -10.63 8.94 -12.78
N PRO A 58 -11.91 9.33 -12.38
CA PRO A 58 -12.60 8.38 -11.48
C PRO A 58 -13.18 7.19 -12.26
N PHE A 59 -12.42 6.15 -12.51
CA PHE A 59 -12.86 4.87 -13.10
C PHE A 59 -11.94 4.50 -14.28
N THR A 60 -11.53 5.52 -14.97
CA THR A 60 -10.71 5.14 -16.14
C THR A 60 -9.26 4.86 -15.71
N GLY A 61 -8.94 5.44 -14.56
CA GLY A 61 -7.54 5.22 -14.12
C GLY A 61 -7.22 3.74 -13.89
N TRP A 62 -8.14 3.13 -13.07
CA TRP A 62 -7.84 1.70 -12.76
C TRP A 62 -8.18 0.81 -13.96
N LYS A 63 -9.13 1.31 -14.81
CA LYS A 63 -9.42 0.54 -16.04
C LYS A 63 -8.19 0.45 -16.94
N ASN A 64 -7.34 1.46 -16.93
CA ASN A 64 -6.17 1.45 -17.85
C ASN A 64 -4.89 1.12 -17.09
N PHE A 65 -5.04 0.71 -15.90
CA PHE A 65 -3.86 0.40 -15.08
C PHE A 65 -3.11 -0.80 -15.66
N PRO A 66 -1.81 -0.65 -15.92
CA PRO A 66 -1.06 -1.64 -16.74
C PRO A 66 -0.54 -2.80 -15.88
N PHE A 67 -0.70 -2.64 -14.48
CA PHE A 67 -0.08 -3.70 -13.64
C PHE A 67 -1.18 -4.42 -12.83
N LYS A 68 -2.22 -4.88 -13.49
CA LYS A 68 -3.36 -5.44 -12.72
C LYS A 68 -2.96 -6.78 -12.08
N CYS A 69 -2.34 -7.52 -12.96
CA CYS A 69 -1.97 -8.85 -12.41
C CYS A 69 -0.92 -8.72 -11.30
N TYR A 70 0.06 -7.92 -11.62
CA TYR A 70 1.08 -7.74 -10.56
C TYR A 70 0.46 -7.16 -9.29
N TRP A 71 -0.37 -6.15 -9.41
CA TRP A 71 -1.07 -5.59 -8.24
C TRP A 71 -1.74 -6.69 -7.40
N TRP A 72 -2.49 -7.54 -8.08
CA TRP A 72 -3.20 -8.61 -7.35
C TRP A 72 -2.21 -9.58 -6.71
N LEU A 73 -1.17 -10.02 -7.42
CA LEU A 73 -0.20 -10.98 -6.86
C LEU A 73 0.52 -10.38 -5.66
N LEU A 74 0.88 -9.11 -5.82
CA LEU A 74 1.58 -8.48 -4.67
C LEU A 74 0.66 -8.40 -3.46
N LEU A 75 -0.57 -8.01 -3.70
CA LEU A 75 -1.51 -7.96 -2.57
C LEU A 75 -1.67 -9.35 -1.93
N GLU A 76 -1.94 -10.33 -2.77
CA GLU A 76 -2.10 -11.68 -2.20
C GLU A 76 -0.79 -12.19 -1.58
N GLY A 77 0.23 -11.86 -2.26
CA GLY A 77 1.55 -12.28 -1.70
C GLY A 77 1.77 -11.67 -0.31
N LEU A 78 1.50 -10.42 -0.25
CA LEU A 78 1.70 -9.76 1.05
C LEU A 78 0.81 -10.38 2.13
N LEU A 79 -0.47 -10.68 1.78
CA LEU A 79 -1.41 -11.19 2.80
C LEU A 79 -1.09 -12.65 3.14
N SER A 80 -0.30 -13.29 2.32
CA SER A 80 0.06 -14.70 2.63
C SER A 80 1.26 -14.77 3.55
N LEU A 81 1.94 -13.65 3.75
CA LEU A 81 3.09 -13.69 4.68
C LEU A 81 2.60 -13.72 6.12
N PRO A 82 3.48 -14.18 7.03
CA PRO A 82 3.07 -14.26 8.44
C PRO A 82 2.71 -12.88 9.01
N GLN A 83 1.67 -12.97 9.72
CA GLN A 83 1.24 -11.71 10.37
C GLN A 83 2.07 -11.45 11.64
N GLU A 84 2.16 -10.17 11.97
CA GLU A 84 2.93 -9.83 13.18
C GLU A 84 2.12 -10.13 14.46
N PRO A 85 2.80 -10.53 15.43
CA PRO A 85 2.10 -10.90 16.68
C PRO A 85 1.56 -9.67 17.41
N THR A 86 2.22 -8.57 17.17
CA THR A 86 1.72 -7.34 17.83
C THR A 86 0.53 -6.77 17.04
N PRO A 87 -0.53 -6.40 17.82
CA PRO A 87 -1.77 -6.01 17.13
C PRO A 87 -1.59 -4.70 16.36
N THR A 88 -0.84 -3.85 16.95
CA THR A 88 -0.56 -2.60 16.21
C THR A 88 0.87 -2.15 16.47
N CYS A 89 1.27 -1.22 15.53
CA CYS A 89 2.63 -0.68 15.76
C CYS A 89 2.73 0.69 15.06
N THR A 90 3.87 1.37 15.53
CA THR A 90 4.18 2.64 14.83
C THR A 90 5.21 2.38 13.72
N LEU A 91 4.83 2.98 12.54
CA LEU A 91 5.75 2.84 11.40
C LEU A 91 6.14 4.23 10.91
N TYR A 92 7.31 4.19 10.18
CA TYR A 92 7.80 5.49 9.68
C TYR A 92 8.08 5.35 8.18
N ARG A 93 7.76 6.47 7.56
CA ARG A 93 7.96 6.47 6.09
C ARG A 93 8.54 7.82 5.66
N GLY A 94 9.65 7.65 5.01
CA GLY A 94 10.24 8.89 4.45
C GLY A 94 9.66 9.21 3.07
N VAL A 95 9.37 10.48 2.82
CA VAL A 95 8.78 10.85 1.52
C VAL A 95 9.46 12.14 1.04
N HIS A 96 9.60 12.13 -0.39
CA HIS A 96 10.17 13.36 -0.99
C HIS A 96 9.07 14.15 -1.70
N ASP A 97 9.29 15.48 -1.79
CA ASP A 97 8.48 16.37 -2.64
C ASP A 97 7.12 16.67 -1.98
N LEU A 98 7.11 16.54 -0.62
CA LEU A 98 5.88 16.96 0.08
C LEU A 98 6.24 18.04 1.11
N SER A 99 5.48 19.06 1.00
CA SER A 99 5.72 20.09 2.04
C SER A 99 4.88 19.83 3.29
N VAL A 100 5.44 20.21 4.43
CA VAL A 100 4.71 20.02 5.72
C VAL A 100 3.40 20.81 5.69
N GLY A 101 3.51 22.01 5.14
CA GLY A 101 2.29 22.85 5.06
C GLY A 101 1.16 22.14 4.31
N GLU A 102 1.57 21.50 3.22
CA GLU A 102 0.54 20.81 2.40
C GLU A 102 -0.08 19.65 3.18
N ILE A 103 0.70 19.00 3.95
CA ILE A 103 0.15 17.84 4.69
C ILE A 103 -0.75 18.34 5.84
N LEU A 104 -0.30 19.42 6.44
CA LEU A 104 -1.06 19.87 7.63
C LEU A 104 -2.38 20.52 7.20
N ALA A 105 -2.43 20.90 6.01
CA ALA A 105 -3.69 21.50 5.53
C ALA A 105 -4.75 20.41 5.27
N LYS A 106 -4.30 19.19 5.41
CA LYS A 106 -5.26 18.10 5.15
C LYS A 106 -5.80 17.51 6.46
N THR A 107 -7.01 16.96 6.23
CA THR A 107 -7.55 16.28 7.44
C THR A 107 -7.16 14.80 7.43
N GLU A 108 -7.03 14.27 6.11
CA GLU A 108 -6.66 12.84 6.00
C GLU A 108 -5.72 12.65 4.79
N ILE A 109 -4.99 11.57 5.00
CA ILE A 109 -4.14 11.14 3.86
C ILE A 109 -4.46 9.66 3.53
N ILE A 110 -4.59 9.45 2.20
CA ILE A 110 -4.84 8.06 1.78
C ILE A 110 -3.64 7.59 0.94
N PHE A 111 -3.19 6.46 1.40
CA PHE A 111 -2.19 5.82 0.52
C PHE A 111 -2.85 4.86 -0.47
N GLY A 112 -3.07 5.44 -1.73
CA GLY A 112 -3.71 4.60 -2.78
C GLY A 112 -2.79 3.47 -3.26
N GLN A 113 -1.59 3.57 -3.04
CA GLN A 113 -0.60 2.58 -3.48
C GLN A 113 -0.13 1.75 -2.29
N PHE A 114 0.68 0.71 -2.60
CA PHE A 114 1.40 0.06 -1.48
C PHE A 114 2.42 1.04 -0.89
N ALA A 115 2.50 0.95 0.46
CA ALA A 115 3.41 1.94 1.08
C ALA A 115 4.49 1.22 1.90
N SER A 116 5.73 1.54 1.45
CA SER A 116 6.85 1.00 2.25
C SER A 116 7.12 1.87 3.48
N ALA A 117 7.39 1.09 4.58
CA ALA A 117 7.64 1.77 5.86
C ALA A 117 8.55 0.91 6.74
N THR A 118 8.95 1.55 7.83
CA THR A 118 9.82 0.81 8.77
C THR A 118 9.51 1.23 10.21
N GLU A 119 9.90 0.36 11.13
CA GLU A 119 9.68 0.73 12.55
C GLU A 119 10.81 1.64 13.06
N SER A 120 11.75 1.84 12.17
CA SER A 120 12.89 2.70 12.60
C SER A 120 12.76 4.09 11.95
N SER A 121 12.64 5.06 12.81
CA SER A 121 12.56 6.44 12.26
C SER A 121 13.87 6.84 11.57
N ASN A 122 14.91 6.30 12.06
CA ASN A 122 16.23 6.63 11.44
C ASN A 122 16.33 6.08 10.01
N ILE A 123 15.88 4.84 9.86
CA ILE A 123 15.93 4.25 8.50
C ILE A 123 14.98 5.00 7.57
N ALA A 124 13.80 5.35 8.09
CA ALA A 124 12.83 6.07 7.23
C ALA A 124 13.38 7.45 6.85
N GLY A 125 14.07 8.02 7.76
CA GLY A 125 14.62 9.37 7.52
C GLY A 125 15.59 9.40 6.33
N LYS A 126 16.23 8.30 6.06
CA LYS A 126 17.17 8.28 4.93
C LYS A 126 16.44 8.42 3.59
N PHE A 127 15.13 8.10 3.68
CA PHE A 127 14.36 8.17 2.41
C PHE A 127 13.65 9.52 2.29
N GLY A 128 13.69 10.33 3.34
CA GLY A 128 13.11 11.68 3.34
C GLY A 128 14.20 12.75 3.49
N GLN A 129 15.45 12.47 3.02
CA GLN A 129 16.57 13.41 3.25
C GLN A 129 16.37 14.69 2.45
N TYR A 130 17.06 15.84 2.94
CA TYR A 130 17.13 17.19 2.35
C TYR A 130 15.79 17.91 2.52
N ASP A 131 14.92 17.84 1.50
CA ASP A 131 13.65 18.61 1.62
C ASP A 131 12.48 17.67 1.86
N GLY A 132 12.85 16.42 2.26
CA GLY A 132 11.75 15.46 2.43
C GLY A 132 11.26 15.45 3.88
N ILE A 133 10.13 14.72 4.13
CA ILE A 133 9.57 14.64 5.51
C ILE A 133 9.43 13.16 5.90
N CYS A 134 9.43 13.00 7.15
CA CYS A 134 9.11 11.66 7.69
C CYS A 134 7.69 11.62 8.25
N LEU A 135 6.99 10.64 7.72
CA LEU A 135 5.64 10.42 8.31
C LEU A 135 5.69 9.37 9.41
N GLN A 136 5.21 9.78 10.53
CA GLN A 136 5.01 8.79 11.62
C GLN A 136 3.57 8.24 11.61
N LEU A 137 3.51 7.01 11.29
CA LEU A 137 2.17 6.36 11.18
C LEU A 137 1.84 5.60 12.47
N ASN A 138 0.86 6.14 13.22
CA ASN A 138 0.56 5.58 14.56
C ASN A 138 -0.55 4.55 14.47
N ASP A 139 -0.42 3.53 15.35
CA ASP A 139 -1.46 2.52 15.61
C ASP A 139 -1.86 1.78 14.32
N VAL A 140 -0.84 1.47 13.48
CA VAL A 140 -1.14 0.68 12.27
C VAL A 140 -1.38 -0.79 12.67
N PRO A 141 -2.53 -1.33 12.30
CA PRO A 141 -2.85 -2.71 12.68
C PRO A 141 -2.03 -3.73 11.87
N CYS A 142 -1.75 -4.82 12.55
CA CYS A 142 -0.92 -5.85 11.88
C CYS A 142 -1.70 -6.50 10.74
N SER A 143 -3.03 -6.21 10.62
CA SER A 143 -3.83 -6.81 9.52
C SER A 143 -3.58 -6.08 8.19
N VAL A 144 -2.86 -4.95 8.21
CA VAL A 144 -2.81 -4.21 6.92
C VAL A 144 -1.35 -4.03 6.51
N PHE A 145 -0.43 -4.73 7.24
CA PHE A 145 0.96 -4.68 6.74
C PHE A 145 1.65 -5.99 7.06
N ARG A 146 2.83 -6.18 6.27
CA ARG A 146 3.72 -7.32 6.60
C ARG A 146 5.18 -6.86 6.59
N LYS A 147 5.91 -7.50 7.55
CA LYS A 147 7.37 -7.26 7.49
C LYS A 147 8.01 -8.16 6.44
N LEU A 148 9.02 -7.47 5.71
CA LEU A 148 9.47 -8.21 4.50
C LEU A 148 10.87 -8.75 4.75
N ASP A 149 11.36 -8.94 5.97
CA ASP A 149 12.77 -9.27 6.26
C ASP A 149 13.22 -10.49 5.44
N ARG A 150 12.40 -11.52 5.28
CA ARG A 150 12.91 -12.75 4.63
C ARG A 150 12.49 -12.80 3.16
N TYR A 151 11.75 -11.71 2.88
CA TYR A 151 11.12 -11.86 1.53
C TYR A 151 11.56 -10.70 0.64
N ALA A 152 12.56 -9.92 1.17
CA ALA A 152 12.97 -8.72 0.41
C ALA A 152 14.42 -8.89 -0.06
N ASN A 153 14.74 -8.15 -1.12
CA ASN A 153 16.09 -8.19 -1.70
C ASN A 153 17.09 -7.45 -0.80
N GLN A 154 16.64 -6.47 -0.13
CA GLN A 154 17.59 -5.68 0.69
C GLN A 154 17.39 -6.02 2.18
N MET A 155 18.46 -6.75 2.63
CA MET A 155 18.45 -7.22 4.03
C MET A 155 18.98 -6.11 4.94
N GLY A 156 18.08 -5.17 5.46
CA GLY A 156 18.64 -4.19 6.42
C GLY A 156 17.72 -2.97 6.56
N HIS A 157 16.71 -2.90 5.68
CA HIS A 157 15.80 -1.74 5.80
C HIS A 157 14.59 -2.09 6.69
N PHE A 158 14.60 -3.36 7.18
CA PHE A 158 13.47 -3.78 8.03
C PHE A 158 12.15 -3.22 7.50
N GLU A 159 12.06 -3.45 6.21
CA GLU A 159 10.91 -2.85 5.47
C GLU A 159 9.61 -3.55 5.89
N ALA A 160 8.63 -2.69 6.17
CA ALA A 160 7.22 -3.13 6.29
C ALA A 160 6.40 -2.55 5.13
N LEU A 161 5.66 -3.46 4.61
CA LEU A 161 4.86 -2.97 3.46
C LEU A 161 3.37 -2.98 3.84
N LEU A 162 2.77 -1.80 3.60
CA LEU A 162 1.34 -1.65 3.89
C LEU A 162 0.53 -1.93 2.63
N VAL A 163 -0.70 -2.51 2.91
CA VAL A 163 -1.56 -2.74 1.73
C VAL A 163 -2.07 -1.38 1.24
N PRO A 164 -2.55 -1.25 -0.02
CA PRO A 164 -3.03 0.04 -0.57
C PRO A 164 -4.34 0.48 0.10
N PHE A 165 -4.59 1.80 0.00
CA PHE A 165 -5.84 2.48 0.38
C PHE A 165 -5.98 2.61 1.89
N CYS A 166 -4.79 2.56 2.57
CA CYS A 166 -4.83 2.87 4.01
C CYS A 166 -5.05 4.38 4.22
N VAL A 167 -5.94 4.62 5.22
CA VAL A 167 -6.33 6.03 5.47
C VAL A 167 -5.77 6.46 6.85
N PHE A 168 -5.26 7.72 6.77
CA PHE A 168 -4.67 8.23 8.03
C PHE A 168 -5.19 9.64 8.29
N GLU A 169 -5.48 9.83 9.57
CA GLU A 169 -5.81 11.20 10.00
C GLU A 169 -4.54 11.99 10.31
N VAL A 170 -4.60 13.32 9.94
CA VAL A 170 -3.43 14.18 10.22
C VAL A 170 -3.59 14.79 11.61
N LEU A 171 -2.61 14.62 12.51
CA LEU A 171 -2.75 15.02 13.94
C LEU A 171 -2.18 16.42 14.14
N GLY A 172 -1.66 17.10 13.11
CA GLY A 172 -1.20 18.49 13.23
C GLY A 172 0.09 18.59 14.06
N GLU A 173 0.68 17.43 14.55
CA GLU A 173 1.92 17.48 15.37
C GLU A 173 3.15 17.32 14.45
N VAL A 174 4.05 18.34 14.62
CA VAL A 174 5.28 18.29 13.80
C VAL A 174 6.49 18.26 14.75
N GLU A 175 7.21 17.19 14.58
CA GLU A 175 8.46 17.13 15.37
C GLU A 175 9.68 17.44 14.47
N LEU A 176 10.47 18.34 15.10
CA LEU A 176 11.73 18.65 14.37
C LEU A 176 12.90 18.01 15.10
N GLU A 177 13.41 16.98 14.50
CA GLU A 177 14.63 16.38 15.11
C GLU A 177 15.87 16.82 14.32
N GLY A 178 16.85 17.49 15.12
CA GLY A 178 18.07 17.95 14.44
C GLY A 178 19.29 17.14 14.87
N TYR A 179 20.02 16.52 13.89
CA TYR A 179 21.41 16.09 14.20
C TYR A 179 22.41 16.89 13.37
N GLY A 180 23.08 17.91 14.04
CA GLY A 180 24.06 18.74 13.28
C GLY A 180 23.34 19.71 12.34
N TYR A 181 23.63 19.82 10.94
CA TYR A 181 23.03 20.78 9.98
C TYR A 181 21.80 20.16 9.30
N TYR A 182 21.35 18.94 9.82
CA TYR A 182 20.21 18.28 9.13
C TYR A 182 19.01 18.24 10.07
N HIS A 183 17.94 18.89 9.51
CA HIS A 183 16.68 18.80 10.29
C HIS A 183 15.72 17.83 9.61
N ARG A 184 15.34 16.92 10.50
CA ARG A 184 14.25 16.03 10.01
C ARG A 184 12.89 16.47 10.58
N THR A 185 12.05 16.70 9.58
CA THR A 185 10.67 17.05 9.98
C THR A 185 9.77 15.81 9.94
N THR A 186 9.09 15.61 11.08
CA THR A 186 8.21 14.44 11.15
C THR A 186 6.77 14.93 11.41
N VAL A 187 5.94 14.37 10.59
CA VAL A 187 4.50 14.66 10.79
C VAL A 187 3.78 13.38 11.24
N ALA A 188 2.94 13.57 12.34
CA ALA A 188 2.28 12.37 12.90
C ALA A 188 0.91 12.17 12.24
N LEU A 189 0.75 10.90 11.90
CA LEU A 189 -0.57 10.48 11.38
C LEU A 189 -1.15 9.35 12.23
N GLN A 190 -2.52 9.36 12.22
CA GLN A 190 -3.20 8.28 12.99
C GLN A 190 -4.01 7.41 12.02
N TYR A 191 -3.67 6.09 12.21
CA TYR A 191 -4.44 5.17 11.34
C TYR A 191 -5.95 5.27 11.62
N LYS A 192 -6.78 5.20 10.54
CA LYS A 192 -8.25 5.27 10.71
C LYS A 192 -8.89 3.98 10.18
N ASN A 193 -8.54 3.68 9.00
CA ASN A 193 -9.12 2.46 8.41
C ASN A 193 -8.43 2.16 7.07
N CYS A 194 -8.92 0.97 6.50
CA CYS A 194 -8.46 0.59 5.15
C CYS A 194 -9.65 0.35 4.23
N LEU A 195 -9.65 1.17 3.15
CA LEU A 195 -10.84 1.09 2.28
C LEU A 195 -10.95 -0.27 1.59
N LEU A 196 -9.82 -0.93 1.45
CA LEU A 196 -9.87 -2.29 0.85
C LEU A 196 -10.57 -3.27 1.80
N GLU A 197 -10.34 -3.24 3.05
CA GLU A 197 -11.02 -4.13 4.01
C GLU A 197 -12.52 -3.81 4.09
N GLU A 198 -12.83 -2.56 4.03
CA GLU A 198 -14.27 -2.20 4.07
C GLU A 198 -15.00 -2.77 2.86
N TRP A 199 -14.27 -2.65 1.75
CA TRP A 199 -14.91 -3.18 0.52
C TRP A 199 -15.06 -4.70 0.62
N ARG A 200 -14.10 -5.34 1.17
CA ARG A 200 -14.20 -6.81 1.28
C ARG A 200 -15.35 -7.21 2.22
N SER A 201 -15.45 -6.51 3.25
CA SER A 201 -16.53 -6.84 4.21
C SER A 201 -17.91 -6.60 3.58
N LYS A 202 -18.03 -5.62 2.80
CA LYS A 202 -19.32 -5.32 2.16
C LYS A 202 -19.69 -6.42 1.15
N ILE A 203 -18.70 -6.83 0.40
CA ILE A 203 -18.98 -7.90 -0.58
C ILE A 203 -19.38 -9.19 0.15
N ASP A 204 -18.64 -9.49 1.23
CA ASP A 204 -18.99 -10.72 1.98
C ASP A 204 -20.40 -10.63 2.56
N SER A 205 -20.72 -9.48 3.03
CA SER A 205 -22.07 -9.30 3.58
C SER A 205 -23.14 -9.44 2.48
N MET A 206 -22.85 -8.90 1.29
CA MET A 206 -23.82 -9.00 0.18
C MET A 206 -23.96 -10.46 -0.27
N ASP A 207 -22.88 -11.17 -0.28
CA ASP A 207 -22.92 -12.60 -0.64
C ASP A 207 -23.70 -13.42 0.39
N SER A 208 -23.53 -13.05 1.62
CA SER A 208 -24.28 -13.75 2.68
C SER A 208 -25.78 -13.45 2.58
N LEU A 209 -26.15 -12.21 2.13
CA LEU A 209 -27.55 -11.83 1.94
C LEU A 209 -28.13 -12.51 0.69
N ARG A 210 -27.32 -12.64 -0.35
CA ARG A 210 -27.77 -13.34 -1.58
C ARG A 210 -27.92 -14.84 -1.32
N GLU A 211 -27.09 -15.36 -0.44
CA GLU A 211 -27.25 -16.79 -0.07
C GLU A 211 -28.44 -16.99 0.87
N SER A 212 -28.87 -15.89 1.56
CA SER A 212 -30.04 -15.98 2.46
C SER A 212 -31.34 -15.65 1.72
N THR A 213 -31.30 -15.04 0.47
CA THR A 213 -32.49 -14.68 -0.32
C THR A 213 -32.71 -15.71 -1.43
N HIS A 214 -31.81 -16.80 -1.56
CA HIS A 214 -32.17 -17.93 -2.43
C HIS A 214 -33.12 -18.90 -1.70
N VAL A 215 -34.09 -18.37 -0.77
CA VAL A 215 -35.39 -19.05 -0.50
C VAL A 215 -36.52 -18.14 -1.01
N PHE A 216 -36.37 -17.43 -2.14
CA PHE A 216 -37.60 -16.92 -2.79
C PHE A 216 -37.21 -16.06 -3.99
N GLU A 217 -37.13 -16.74 -5.14
CA GLU A 217 -36.98 -16.02 -6.42
C GLU A 217 -38.14 -15.04 -6.64
N PRO A 218 -37.87 -13.70 -6.77
CA PRO A 218 -38.65 -13.19 -7.92
C PRO A 218 -37.81 -12.30 -8.82
N SER A 219 -38.06 -12.48 -10.18
CA SER A 219 -37.99 -11.96 -11.55
C SER A 219 -37.24 -10.62 -11.61
N PRO A 220 -36.37 -10.33 -12.69
CA PRO A 220 -35.36 -9.26 -12.81
C PRO A 220 -35.98 -7.93 -13.25
N ASP A 221 -36.04 -6.92 -12.32
CA ASP A 221 -36.28 -5.49 -12.60
C ASP A 221 -34.96 -4.83 -13.06
N PRO A 222 -34.86 -4.17 -14.23
CA PRO A 222 -33.78 -3.44 -14.92
C PRO A 222 -33.63 -2.01 -14.39
N SER A 223 -33.42 -1.85 -13.10
CA SER A 223 -32.96 -0.44 -12.88
C SER A 223 -31.91 -0.42 -11.77
N PHE A 224 -30.70 -0.86 -12.13
CA PHE A 224 -29.53 -0.75 -11.24
C PHE A 224 -28.87 0.62 -11.44
N ARG A 225 -29.18 1.52 -10.54
CA ARG A 225 -28.43 2.78 -10.35
C ARG A 225 -27.05 2.50 -9.75
N PRO A 226 -25.96 3.25 -10.19
CA PRO A 226 -24.60 3.03 -9.68
C PRO A 226 -24.40 3.68 -8.29
N ALA A 227 -23.74 2.91 -7.29
CA ALA A 227 -23.05 3.14 -6.01
C ALA A 227 -22.15 4.38 -6.07
N PRO A 228 -22.06 5.16 -4.88
CA PRO A 228 -21.52 6.50 -4.61
C PRO A 228 -20.01 6.55 -4.80
N THR A 229 -19.50 7.53 -5.61
CA THR A 229 -18.28 8.28 -5.96
C THR A 229 -17.43 8.55 -4.71
N LEU A 230 -16.30 7.74 -4.60
CA LEU A 230 -15.17 7.85 -3.66
C LEU A 230 -14.15 8.89 -4.17
N LEU A 231 -14.13 10.03 -3.46
CA LEU A 231 -13.22 11.18 -3.60
C LEU A 231 -11.81 10.81 -3.11
N PHE A 232 -10.74 10.61 -4.24
CA PHE A 232 -9.30 10.37 -3.99
C PHE A 232 -8.45 11.37 -4.77
N TRP A 233 -7.43 12.29 -4.11
CA TRP A 233 -6.19 12.58 -4.85
C TRP A 233 -5.25 13.40 -3.96
N SER A 234 -3.90 13.38 -4.38
CA SER A 234 -2.55 13.76 -4.84
C SER A 234 -1.60 13.82 -3.64
#